data_AF-A0A1W6BII6-F1
#
_entry.id   AF-A0A1W6BII6-F1
#
_cell.length_a   1.000
_cell.length_b   1.000
_cell.length_c   1.000
_cell.angle_alpha   90.00
_cell.angle_beta   90.00
_cell.angle_gamma   90.00
#
_symmetry.space_group_name_H-M   'P 1'
#
loop_
_entity.id
_entity.type
_entity.pdbx_description
1 polymer ?
#
loop_
_entity_poly.entity_id
_entity_poly.type
_entity_poly.pdbx_seq_one_letter_code
_entity_poly.pdbx_strand_id
1 'polypeptide(L)'
;MLVCFSTNAVAEVIYYKCVLKMGLDRAETMPFEKGEDLGLMYFKLDKKKSKITIHEYINGLNKIGIKKIDFVGTNNVEIIFDKPISGSKWVKTIQLKSRNKFNKQDGTGLSFIGSEYIKHKSDIYDYDFESKFCVGPVDGDKVLKGKEAKKKYKEWLKP
;
A
#
# COMPACT_ATOMS: atom_id res chain seq x y z
N MET A 1 36.59 -24.74 13.50
CA MET A 1 35.31 -25.05 12.85
C MET A 1 34.49 -23.76 12.84
N LEU A 2 34.49 -23.01 11.73
CA LEU A 2 33.73 -21.75 11.63
C LEU A 2 32.27 -22.09 11.34
N VAL A 3 31.38 -21.79 12.29
CA VAL A 3 29.94 -21.90 12.09
C VAL A 3 29.50 -20.69 11.25
N CYS A 4 29.34 -20.89 9.95
CA CYS A 4 28.66 -19.94 9.08
C CYS A 4 27.18 -19.90 9.45
N PHE A 5 26.79 -18.97 10.32
CA PHE A 5 25.39 -18.55 10.40
C PHE A 5 25.04 -17.87 9.08
N SER A 6 24.32 -18.58 8.20
CA SER A 6 23.62 -17.94 7.09
C SER A 6 22.56 -17.03 7.71
N THR A 7 22.89 -15.77 7.94
CA THR A 7 21.91 -14.74 8.24
C THR A 7 21.03 -14.62 7.00
N ASN A 8 19.89 -15.31 7.01
CA ASN A 8 18.80 -15.06 6.09
C ASN A 8 18.51 -13.56 6.20
N ALA A 9 19.06 -12.75 5.29
CA ALA A 9 18.93 -11.31 5.31
C ALA A 9 17.45 -10.99 5.12
N VAL A 10 16.76 -10.88 6.25
CA VAL A 10 15.37 -10.47 6.33
C VAL A 10 15.31 -9.09 5.71
N ALA A 11 14.58 -8.93 4.60
CA ALA A 11 14.54 -7.65 3.89
C ALA A 11 14.11 -6.54 4.87
N GLU A 12 14.99 -5.57 5.13
CA GLU A 12 14.71 -4.46 6.07
C GLU A 12 13.56 -3.58 5.60
N VAL A 13 13.36 -3.52 4.28
CA VAL A 13 12.28 -2.77 3.64
C VAL A 13 11.59 -3.67 2.62
N ILE A 14 10.27 -3.65 2.64
CA ILE A 14 9.38 -4.39 1.74
C ILE A 14 8.64 -3.39 0.86
N TYR A 15 8.41 -3.75 -0.40
CA TYR A 15 7.76 -2.93 -1.41
C TYR A 15 6.64 -3.70 -2.11
N TYR A 16 5.54 -3.01 -2.41
CA TYR A 16 4.46 -3.55 -3.23
C TYR A 16 3.87 -2.49 -4.16
N LYS A 17 3.45 -2.94 -5.34
CA LYS A 17 2.55 -2.23 -6.26
C LYS A 17 1.25 -3.03 -6.33
N CYS A 18 0.12 -2.38 -6.17
CA CYS A 18 -1.19 -3.01 -6.22
C CYS A 18 -2.09 -2.32 -7.22
N VAL A 19 -2.92 -3.09 -7.92
CA VAL A 19 -4.05 -2.56 -8.69
C VAL A 19 -5.23 -2.40 -7.73
N LEU A 20 -5.81 -1.21 -7.71
CA LEU A 20 -7.04 -0.91 -6.97
C LEU A 20 -8.22 -1.28 -7.84
N LYS A 21 -9.22 -1.90 -7.23
CA LYS A 21 -10.55 -2.00 -7.80
C LYS A 21 -11.57 -1.28 -6.92
N MET A 22 -12.58 -0.74 -7.57
CA MET A 22 -13.70 -0.08 -6.93
C MET A 22 -14.50 -1.08 -6.10
N GLY A 23 -14.77 -0.71 -4.85
CA GLY A 23 -15.65 -1.43 -3.95
C GLY A 23 -17.07 -0.90 -4.07
N LEU A 24 -17.60 -0.38 -2.97
CA LEU A 24 -18.91 0.24 -2.89
C LEU A 24 -18.76 1.75 -2.89
N ASP A 25 -19.49 2.46 -3.75
CA ASP A 25 -19.70 3.91 -3.63
C ASP A 25 -20.99 4.15 -2.85
N ARG A 26 -20.89 4.78 -1.68
CA ARG A 26 -22.05 5.12 -0.85
C ARG A 26 -22.59 6.52 -1.14
N ALA A 27 -21.79 7.36 -1.78
CA ALA A 27 -22.18 8.72 -2.12
C ALA A 27 -22.73 8.83 -3.55
N GLU A 28 -22.59 7.78 -4.37
CA GLU A 28 -22.99 7.75 -5.79
C GLU A 28 -22.33 8.89 -6.59
N THR A 29 -21.05 9.14 -6.31
CA THR A 29 -20.25 10.25 -6.85
C THR A 29 -19.12 9.82 -7.77
N MET A 30 -18.72 8.55 -7.70
CA MET A 30 -17.63 7.99 -8.46
C MET A 30 -18.14 7.50 -9.82
N PRO A 31 -17.44 7.83 -10.93
CA PRO A 31 -17.83 7.39 -12.27
C PRO A 31 -17.42 5.94 -12.55
N PHE A 32 -17.18 5.13 -11.51
CA PHE A 32 -16.66 3.77 -11.62
C PHE A 32 -17.68 2.77 -11.08
N GLU A 33 -17.90 1.69 -11.81
CA GLU A 33 -18.70 0.58 -11.33
C GLU A 33 -17.93 -0.30 -10.35
N LYS A 34 -18.66 -1.01 -9.48
CA LYS A 34 -18.06 -1.97 -8.55
C LYS A 34 -17.25 -3.01 -9.32
N GLY A 35 -15.98 -3.15 -8.95
CA GLY A 35 -15.03 -4.08 -9.56
C GLY A 35 -14.16 -3.48 -10.66
N GLU A 36 -14.43 -2.26 -11.12
CA GLU A 36 -13.59 -1.57 -12.11
C GLU A 36 -12.25 -1.16 -11.52
N ASP A 37 -11.22 -1.11 -12.36
CA ASP A 37 -9.87 -0.71 -11.96
C ASP A 37 -9.84 0.82 -11.73
N LEU A 38 -9.61 1.23 -10.47
CA LEU A 38 -9.55 2.65 -10.06
C LEU A 38 -8.18 3.28 -10.31
N GLY A 39 -7.12 2.48 -10.26
CA GLY A 39 -5.75 2.99 -10.28
C GLY A 39 -4.75 2.08 -9.60
N LEU A 40 -3.66 2.67 -9.09
CA LEU A 40 -2.53 1.96 -8.50
C LEU A 40 -2.20 2.48 -7.09
N MET A 41 -1.80 1.59 -6.19
CA MET A 41 -1.32 1.95 -4.85
C MET A 41 0.02 1.29 -4.60
N TYR A 42 0.95 2.07 -4.06
CA TYR A 42 2.33 1.67 -3.83
C TYR A 42 2.63 1.73 -2.34
N PHE A 43 3.14 0.62 -1.82
CA PHE A 43 3.51 0.51 -0.41
C PHE A 43 5.02 0.36 -0.28
N LYS A 44 5.57 1.10 0.68
CA LYS A 44 6.92 0.88 1.21
C LYS A 44 6.81 0.67 2.71
N LEU A 45 7.19 -0.51 3.18
CA LEU A 45 7.14 -0.92 4.58
C LEU A 45 8.58 -1.05 5.09
N ASP A 46 9.01 -0.10 5.92
CA ASP A 46 10.32 -0.06 6.57
C ASP A 46 10.20 -0.71 7.95
N LYS A 47 10.70 -1.94 8.06
CA LYS A 47 10.54 -2.78 9.26
C LYS A 47 11.33 -2.23 10.44
N LYS A 48 12.54 -1.71 10.18
CA LYS A 48 13.43 -1.17 11.23
C LYS A 48 12.85 0.10 11.86
N LYS A 49 12.14 0.90 11.06
CA LYS A 49 11.54 2.16 11.52
C LYS A 49 10.06 2.03 11.88
N SER A 50 9.50 0.82 11.81
CA SER A 50 8.07 0.55 11.96
C SER A 50 7.25 1.57 11.18
N LYS A 51 7.57 1.74 9.90
CA LYS A 51 7.07 2.85 9.08
C LYS A 51 6.51 2.35 7.77
N ILE A 52 5.26 2.72 7.49
CA ILE A 52 4.60 2.45 6.21
C ILE A 52 4.44 3.77 5.47
N THR A 53 4.85 3.78 4.19
CA THR A 53 4.67 4.91 3.27
C THR A 53 3.78 4.45 2.13
N ILE A 54 2.80 5.28 1.78
CA ILE A 54 1.80 4.97 0.76
C ILE A 54 1.80 6.07 -0.30
N HIS A 55 1.79 5.64 -1.57
CA HIS A 55 1.54 6.50 -2.72
C HIS A 55 0.38 5.91 -3.51
N GLU A 56 -0.34 6.74 -4.25
CA GLU A 56 -1.40 6.32 -5.14
C GLU A 56 -1.26 6.97 -6.51
N TYR A 57 -1.89 6.36 -7.50
CA TYR A 57 -2.03 6.89 -8.84
C TYR A 57 -3.46 6.60 -9.32
N ILE A 58 -4.32 7.62 -9.29
CA ILE A 58 -5.68 7.59 -9.86
C ILE A 58 -5.75 8.63 -10.98
N ASN A 59 -5.29 9.86 -10.69
CA ASN A 59 -5.14 10.96 -11.66
C ASN A 59 -3.75 11.61 -11.51
N GLY A 60 -2.71 10.79 -11.61
CA GLY A 60 -1.33 11.20 -11.33
C GLY A 60 -0.81 10.70 -9.99
N LEU A 61 0.52 10.71 -9.84
CA LEU A 61 1.18 10.14 -8.68
C LEU A 61 1.12 11.07 -7.46
N ASN A 62 0.46 10.61 -6.41
CA ASN A 62 0.31 11.34 -5.16
C ASN A 62 0.85 10.55 -3.97
N LYS A 63 1.56 11.23 -3.08
CA LYS A 63 1.97 10.65 -1.81
C LYS A 63 0.87 10.86 -0.76
N ILE A 64 0.15 9.80 -0.44
CA ILE A 64 -0.92 9.80 0.57
C ILE A 64 -0.36 10.11 1.95
N GLY A 65 0.72 9.44 2.34
CA GLY A 65 1.33 9.74 3.62
C GLY A 65 2.32 8.71 4.13
N ILE A 66 2.71 8.93 5.38
CA ILE A 66 3.60 8.08 6.16
C ILE A 66 2.93 7.85 7.52
N LYS A 67 2.90 6.59 7.98
CA LYS A 67 2.48 6.24 9.35
C LYS A 67 3.60 5.47 10.04
N LYS A 68 3.83 5.76 11.32
CA LYS A 68 4.63 4.90 12.20
C LYS A 68 3.69 3.93 12.91
N ILE A 69 3.90 2.64 12.73
CA ILE A 69 3.08 1.56 13.28
C ILE A 69 3.89 0.27 13.28
N ASP A 70 3.80 -0.51 14.35
CA ASP A 70 4.40 -1.84 14.40
C ASP A 70 3.52 -2.83 13.62
N PHE A 71 4.12 -3.48 12.62
CA PHE A 71 3.41 -4.40 11.72
C PHE A 71 4.16 -5.74 11.53
N VAL A 72 5.41 -5.84 11.97
CA VAL A 72 6.20 -7.07 11.80
C VAL A 72 5.63 -8.16 12.71
N GLY A 73 5.36 -9.33 12.15
CA GLY A 73 4.79 -10.45 12.91
C GLY A 73 3.26 -10.46 12.96
N THR A 74 2.58 -9.43 12.46
CA THR A 74 1.10 -9.37 12.41
C THR A 74 0.58 -9.84 11.06
N ASN A 75 -0.61 -10.47 11.04
CA ASN A 75 -1.27 -10.83 9.77
C ASN A 75 -1.96 -9.63 9.13
N ASN A 76 -2.41 -8.67 9.95
CA ASN A 76 -3.17 -7.50 9.54
C ASN A 76 -2.60 -6.25 10.19
N VAL A 77 -2.65 -5.13 9.48
CA VAL A 77 -2.36 -3.80 10.05
C VAL A 77 -3.32 -2.78 9.45
N GLU A 78 -3.92 -1.97 10.32
CA GLU A 78 -4.80 -0.87 9.92
C GLU A 78 -4.05 0.46 9.96
N ILE A 79 -4.23 1.26 8.93
CA ILE A 79 -3.59 2.55 8.76
C ILE A 79 -4.67 3.57 8.48
N ILE A 80 -4.77 4.57 9.37
CA ILE A 80 -5.71 5.68 9.24
C ILE A 80 -4.93 6.97 9.00
N PHE A 81 -5.25 7.62 7.88
CA PHE A 81 -4.91 9.01 7.60
C PHE A 81 -6.15 9.86 7.82
N ASP A 82 -6.10 10.74 8.80
CA ASP A 82 -7.13 11.74 9.06
C ASP A 82 -6.44 13.10 8.95
N LYS A 83 -6.79 13.88 7.92
CA LYS A 83 -6.22 15.22 7.72
C LYS A 83 -7.31 16.21 7.33
N PRO A 84 -7.29 17.42 7.89
CA PRO A 84 -8.00 18.54 7.29
C PRO A 84 -7.28 18.97 6.00
N ILE A 85 -8.04 19.25 4.94
CA ILE A 85 -7.52 19.79 3.67
C ILE A 85 -8.36 21.02 3.33
N SER A 86 -7.88 22.24 3.63
CA SER A 86 -8.49 23.51 3.21
C SER A 86 -10.02 23.59 3.35
N GLY A 87 -10.53 23.36 4.56
CA GLY A 87 -11.98 23.35 4.84
C GLY A 87 -12.70 22.03 4.51
N SER A 88 -11.96 21.02 4.03
CA SER A 88 -12.44 19.65 3.87
C SER A 88 -11.98 18.76 5.01
N LYS A 89 -12.81 17.76 5.32
CA LYS A 89 -12.38 16.59 6.10
C LYS A 89 -11.98 15.48 5.13
N TRP A 90 -10.80 14.90 5.33
CA TRP A 90 -10.35 13.74 4.56
C TRP A 90 -9.89 12.63 5.49
N VAL A 91 -10.54 11.47 5.36
CA VAL A 91 -10.21 10.26 6.10
C VAL A 91 -9.98 9.14 5.10
N LYS A 92 -8.82 8.50 5.17
CA LYS A 92 -8.50 7.31 4.40
C LYS A 92 -8.02 6.20 5.32
N THR A 93 -8.73 5.09 5.29
CA THR A 93 -8.41 3.89 6.08
C THR A 93 -7.96 2.78 5.15
N ILE A 94 -6.85 2.13 5.49
CA ILE A 94 -6.29 1.02 4.71
C ILE A 94 -5.95 -0.12 5.67
N GLN A 95 -6.54 -1.28 5.45
CA GLN A 95 -6.22 -2.51 6.16
C GLN A 95 -5.37 -3.41 5.28
N LEU A 96 -4.07 -3.46 5.56
CA LEU A 96 -3.15 -4.36 4.88
C LEU A 96 -3.22 -5.76 5.49
N LYS A 97 -3.23 -6.77 4.63
CA LYS A 97 -3.19 -8.18 5.00
C LYS A 97 -1.94 -8.82 4.40
N SER A 98 -1.18 -9.54 5.21
CA SER A 98 0.04 -10.23 4.79
C SER A 98 -0.03 -11.73 5.03
N ARG A 99 0.30 -12.51 3.99
CA ARG A 99 0.44 -13.97 4.09
C ARG A 99 1.65 -14.40 4.91
N ASN A 100 2.68 -13.57 5.00
CA ASN A 100 3.95 -13.90 5.63
C ASN A 100 4.25 -13.05 6.87
N LYS A 101 3.21 -12.43 7.44
CA LYS A 101 3.31 -11.55 8.61
C LYS A 101 4.30 -10.39 8.44
N PHE A 102 4.39 -9.86 7.22
CA PHE A 102 5.33 -8.81 6.83
C PHE A 102 6.80 -9.13 7.16
N ASN A 103 7.16 -10.41 7.24
CA ASN A 103 8.52 -10.79 7.63
C ASN A 103 9.51 -10.67 6.49
N LYS A 104 9.10 -10.89 5.24
CA LYS A 104 9.99 -10.88 4.08
C LYS A 104 9.32 -10.23 2.87
N GLN A 105 10.13 -9.77 1.92
CA GLN A 105 9.64 -9.43 0.59
C GLN A 105 9.13 -10.71 -0.08
N ASP A 106 7.89 -10.65 -0.57
CA ASP A 106 7.20 -11.67 -1.34
C ASP A 106 6.75 -11.06 -2.66
N GLY A 107 6.58 -11.89 -3.70
CA GLY A 107 6.01 -11.51 -4.97
C GLY A 107 4.51 -11.25 -4.90
N THR A 108 3.73 -11.98 -4.09
CA THR A 108 2.24 -11.85 -4.05
C THR A 108 1.65 -11.92 -2.63
N GLY A 109 2.49 -11.70 -1.62
CA GLY A 109 2.14 -11.90 -0.21
C GLY A 109 1.30 -10.81 0.46
N LEU A 110 0.85 -9.78 -0.28
CA LEU A 110 0.08 -8.64 0.24
C LEU A 110 -1.30 -8.59 -0.42
N SER A 111 -2.31 -8.20 0.34
CA SER A 111 -3.59 -7.69 -0.17
C SER A 111 -4.06 -6.58 0.77
N PHE A 112 -5.05 -5.79 0.36
CA PHE A 112 -5.66 -4.82 1.25
C PHE A 112 -7.11 -4.55 0.89
N ILE A 113 -7.82 -4.02 1.88
CA ILE A 113 -9.10 -3.33 1.70
C ILE A 113 -8.95 -1.91 2.28
N GLY A 114 -9.72 -0.96 1.79
CA GLY A 114 -9.68 0.41 2.26
C GLY A 114 -10.98 1.15 2.02
N SER A 115 -11.10 2.29 2.68
CA SER A 115 -12.19 3.23 2.51
C SER A 115 -11.65 4.65 2.48
N GLU A 116 -12.36 5.51 1.75
CA GLU A 116 -12.04 6.92 1.62
C GLU A 116 -13.29 7.76 1.80
N TYR A 117 -13.18 8.74 2.69
CA TYR A 117 -14.20 9.72 2.99
C TYR A 117 -13.62 11.12 2.79
N ILE A 118 -14.22 11.89 1.89
CA ILE A 118 -13.92 13.30 1.68
C ILE A 118 -15.22 14.07 1.86
N LYS A 119 -15.22 15.09 2.73
CA LYS A 119 -16.31 16.07 2.79
C LYS A 119 -15.75 17.46 2.53
N HIS A 120 -16.23 18.13 1.50
CA HIS A 120 -15.94 19.53 1.20
C HIS A 120 -17.25 20.29 0.98
N LYS A 121 -17.60 21.21 1.89
CA LYS A 121 -18.89 21.92 1.85
C LYS A 121 -20.07 20.94 1.78
N SER A 122 -20.84 20.96 0.68
CA SER A 122 -21.94 20.04 0.38
C SER A 122 -21.50 18.74 -0.28
N ASP A 123 -20.30 18.68 -0.84
CA ASP A 123 -19.82 17.54 -1.62
C ASP A 123 -19.27 16.46 -0.67
N ILE A 124 -19.68 15.22 -0.92
CA ILE A 124 -19.26 14.04 -0.17
C ILE A 124 -18.79 12.99 -1.15
N TYR A 125 -17.58 12.47 -0.92
CA TYR A 125 -17.09 11.24 -1.53
C TYR A 125 -16.98 10.23 -0.40
N ASP A 126 -17.64 9.08 -0.53
CA ASP A 126 -17.59 8.02 0.47
C ASP A 126 -17.62 6.68 -0.24
N TYR A 127 -16.46 6.03 -0.31
CA TYR A 127 -16.32 4.79 -1.06
C TYR A 127 -15.33 3.81 -0.45
N ASP A 128 -15.52 2.54 -0.77
CA ASP A 128 -14.58 1.47 -0.49
C ASP A 128 -13.78 1.13 -1.74
N PHE A 129 -12.58 0.61 -1.52
CA PHE A 129 -11.71 0.09 -2.56
C PHE A 129 -10.89 -1.07 -2.01
N GLU A 130 -10.41 -1.94 -2.88
CA GLU A 130 -9.57 -3.05 -2.45
C GLU A 130 -8.52 -3.41 -3.50
N SER A 131 -7.51 -4.18 -3.10
CA SER A 131 -6.54 -4.69 -4.05
C SER A 131 -7.19 -5.75 -4.94
N LYS A 132 -7.16 -5.56 -6.26
CA LYS A 132 -7.42 -6.63 -7.23
C LYS A 132 -6.28 -7.66 -7.18
N PHE A 133 -5.06 -7.17 -7.20
CA PHE A 133 -3.85 -7.94 -6.92
C PHE A 133 -2.72 -7.00 -6.47
N CYS A 134 -1.73 -7.56 -5.77
CA CYS A 134 -0.51 -6.88 -5.38
C CYS A 134 0.71 -7.68 -5.80
N VAL A 135 1.73 -6.97 -6.30
CA VAL A 135 3.00 -7.53 -6.71
C VAL A 135 4.18 -6.89 -5.97
N GLY A 136 5.08 -7.73 -5.49
CA GLY A 136 6.42 -7.32 -5.07
C GLY A 136 7.30 -6.96 -6.28
N PRO A 137 8.47 -6.33 -6.06
CA PRO A 137 9.39 -6.04 -7.15
C PRO A 137 10.01 -7.36 -7.63
N VAL A 138 9.72 -7.73 -8.88
CA VAL A 138 10.22 -8.94 -9.53
C VAL A 138 10.97 -8.61 -10.81
N ASP A 139 11.88 -9.51 -11.18
CA ASP A 139 12.58 -9.54 -12.47
C ASP A 139 12.52 -10.98 -13.00
N GLY A 140 11.67 -11.20 -14.01
CA GLY A 140 11.17 -12.55 -14.34
C GLY A 140 10.51 -13.20 -13.12
N ASP A 141 10.92 -14.41 -12.79
CA ASP A 141 10.41 -15.18 -11.64
C ASP A 141 11.13 -14.86 -10.31
N LYS A 142 12.15 -13.99 -10.35
CA LYS A 142 12.96 -13.68 -9.18
C LYS A 142 12.42 -12.47 -8.43
N VAL A 143 12.12 -12.67 -7.14
CA VAL A 143 11.80 -11.58 -6.22
C VAL A 143 13.06 -10.77 -5.89
N LEU A 144 13.06 -9.48 -6.24
CA LEU A 144 14.14 -8.55 -5.96
C LEU A 144 14.23 -8.22 -4.46
N LYS A 145 15.43 -7.94 -3.97
CA LYS A 145 15.68 -7.56 -2.56
C LYS A 145 16.62 -6.36 -2.47
N GLY A 146 16.67 -5.73 -1.29
CA GLY A 146 17.63 -4.67 -0.98
C GLY A 146 17.63 -3.52 -1.98
N LYS A 147 18.81 -3.23 -2.56
CA LYS A 147 19.01 -2.09 -3.48
C LYS A 147 18.21 -2.25 -4.78
N GLU A 148 18.09 -3.47 -5.32
CA GLU A 148 17.35 -3.74 -6.57
C GLU A 148 15.86 -3.50 -6.39
N ALA A 149 15.28 -4.04 -5.30
CA ALA A 149 13.89 -3.81 -4.93
C ALA A 149 13.58 -2.31 -4.77
N LYS A 150 14.48 -1.58 -4.09
CA LYS A 150 14.37 -0.12 -3.93
C LYS A 150 14.43 0.62 -5.28
N LYS A 151 15.27 0.18 -6.21
CA LYS A 151 15.37 0.76 -7.56
C LYS A 151 14.07 0.57 -8.33
N LYS A 152 13.55 -0.67 -8.38
CA LYS A 152 12.29 -1.01 -9.04
C LYS A 152 11.11 -0.22 -8.46
N TYR A 153 11.06 -0.10 -7.13
CA TYR A 153 10.05 0.72 -6.46
C TYR A 153 10.12 2.20 -6.88
N LYS A 154 11.32 2.78 -7.00
CA LYS A 154 11.47 4.16 -7.49
C LYS A 154 11.03 4.31 -8.95
N GLU A 155 11.27 3.31 -9.78
CA GLU A 155 10.80 3.30 -11.18
C GLU A 155 9.28 3.29 -11.26
N TRP A 156 8.61 2.54 -10.38
CA TRP A 156 7.14 2.56 -10.29
C TRP A 156 6.56 3.92 -9.87
N LEU A 157 7.35 4.74 -9.19
CA LEU A 157 6.97 6.08 -8.77
C LEU A 157 7.39 7.16 -9.78
N LYS A 158 7.79 6.79 -10.99
CA LYS A 158 7.97 7.76 -12.07
C LYS A 158 6.61 7.97 -12.76
N PRO A 159 6.25 9.22 -13.09
CA PRO A 159 5.05 9.52 -13.88
C PRO A 159 5.05 8.81 -15.23
#